data_AF-A0AAU4UTU3-F1
#
_entry.id   AF-A0AAU4UTU3-F1
#
_cell.length_a   1.000
_cell.length_b   1.000
_cell.length_c   1.000
_cell.angle_alpha   90.00
_cell.angle_beta   90.00
_cell.angle_gamma   90.00
#
_symmetry.space_group_name_H-M   'P 1'
#
loop_
_entity.id
_entity.type
_entity.pdbx_description
1 polymer ?
#
loop_
_entity_poly.entity_id
_entity_poly.type
_entity_poly.pdbx_seq_one_letter_code
_entity_poly.pdbx_strand_id
1 'polypeptide(L)' 'MSVSGESRGRSQQMRTKAKELNDAAERSTDPEERRRLKEKARRLQEQSEQEGRMDDRGMDPM' A
#
# COMPACT_ATOMS: atom_id res chain seq x y z
N MET A 1 13.57 -21.21 1.19
CA MET A 1 13.29 -20.02 2.01
C MET A 1 12.03 -19.38 1.46
N SER A 2 11.01 -19.23 2.29
CA SER A 2 9.61 -19.12 1.87
C SER A 2 9.24 -17.70 1.41
N VAL A 3 8.78 -17.60 0.16
CA VAL A 3 8.23 -16.38 -0.49
C VAL A 3 7.09 -15.73 0.31
N SER A 4 6.43 -16.50 1.19
CA SER A 4 5.33 -16.05 2.06
C SER A 4 5.72 -14.97 3.09
N GLY A 5 7.00 -14.86 3.46
CA GLY A 5 7.51 -13.76 4.30
C GLY A 5 7.75 -12.46 3.51
N GLU A 6 8.09 -12.57 2.23
CA GLU A 6 8.46 -11.45 1.37
C GLU A 6 7.23 -10.72 0.81
N SER A 7 6.16 -11.46 0.51
CA SER A 7 4.88 -10.87 0.07
C SER A 7 4.13 -10.16 1.20
N ARG A 8 4.09 -10.72 2.42
CA ARG A 8 3.61 -9.99 3.61
C ARG A 8 4.44 -8.73 3.86
N GLY A 9 5.76 -8.82 3.73
CA GLY A 9 6.66 -7.67 3.87
C GLY A 9 6.40 -6.56 2.84
N ARG A 10 6.08 -6.91 1.59
CA ARG A 10 5.74 -5.94 0.53
C ARG A 10 4.41 -5.25 0.77
N SER A 11 3.35 -5.99 1.10
CA SER A 11 2.05 -5.39 1.44
C SER A 11 2.15 -4.47 2.67
N GLN A 12 2.94 -4.86 3.67
CA GLN A 12 3.17 -4.04 4.86
C GLN A 12 3.95 -2.77 4.52
N GLN A 13 5.00 -2.85 3.68
CA GLN A 13 5.74 -1.70 3.19
C GLN A 13 4.86 -0.74 2.39
N MET A 14 3.97 -1.24 1.52
CA MET A 14 3.04 -0.40 0.76
C MET A 14 2.03 0.31 1.66
N ARG A 15 1.50 -0.36 2.69
CA ARG A 15 0.66 0.28 3.71
C ARG A 15 1.39 1.37 4.48
N THR A 16 2.65 1.14 4.86
CA THR A 16 3.47 2.17 5.53
C THR A 16 3.66 3.38 4.62
N LYS A 17 3.99 3.16 3.35
CA LYS A 17 4.17 4.23 2.36
C LYS A 17 2.88 5.02 2.12
N ALA A 18 1.72 4.35 2.10
CA ALA A 18 0.42 5.01 2.00
C ALA A 18 0.13 5.90 3.23
N LYS A 19 0.48 5.44 4.44
CA LYS A 19 0.39 6.26 5.66
C LYS A 19 1.29 7.48 5.60
N GLU A 20 2.55 7.34 5.20
CA GLU A 20 3.48 8.46 5.06
C GLU A 20 2.99 9.50 4.06
N LEU A 21 2.44 9.07 2.92
CA LEU A 21 1.86 9.97 1.93
C LEU A 21 0.63 10.72 2.48
N ASN A 22 -0.18 10.06 3.30
CA ASN A 22 -1.34 10.69 3.93
C ASN A 22 -0.92 11.70 5.00
N ASP A 23 0.08 11.37 5.82
CA ASP A 23 0.66 12.27 6.83
C ASP A 23 1.30 13.51 6.15
N ALA A 24 2.02 13.30 5.04
CA ALA A 24 2.54 14.38 4.21
C ALA A 24 1.42 15.23 3.62
N ALA A 25 0.30 14.62 3.22
CA ALA A 25 -0.87 15.35 2.73
C ALA A 25 -1.51 16.22 3.82
N GLU A 26 -1.54 15.74 5.06
CA GLU A 26 -2.08 16.50 6.20
C GLU A 26 -1.17 17.66 6.61
N ARG A 27 0.14 17.52 6.43
CA ARG A 27 1.13 18.58 6.64
C ARG A 27 1.21 19.56 5.47
N SER A 28 0.80 19.15 4.28
CA SER A 28 0.81 20.01 3.10
C SER A 28 -0.30 21.06 3.22
N THR A 29 0.09 22.33 3.12
CA THR A 29 -0.83 23.47 3.12
C THR A 29 -1.44 23.73 1.75
N ASP A 30 -0.89 23.10 0.70
CA ASP A 30 -1.38 23.26 -0.66
C ASP A 30 -2.55 22.27 -0.95
N PRO A 31 -3.72 22.77 -1.37
CA PRO A 31 -4.89 21.92 -1.59
C PRO A 31 -4.72 20.96 -2.76
N GLU A 32 -3.95 21.31 -3.80
CA GLU A 32 -3.69 20.42 -4.94
C GLU A 32 -2.69 19.32 -4.57
N GLU A 33 -1.62 19.67 -3.87
CA GLU A 33 -0.60 18.75 -3.39
C GLU A 33 -1.19 17.76 -2.38
N ARG A 34 -2.00 18.24 -1.42
CA ARG A 34 -2.75 17.39 -0.50
C ARG A 34 -3.64 16.40 -1.27
N ARG A 35 -4.31 16.85 -2.34
CA ARG A 35 -5.18 15.99 -3.16
C ARG A 35 -4.37 14.92 -3.88
N ARG A 36 -3.24 15.30 -4.50
CA ARG A 36 -2.32 14.36 -5.17
C ARG A 36 -1.74 13.34 -4.20
N LEU A 37 -1.30 13.76 -3.02
CA LEU A 37 -0.73 12.89 -2.01
C LEU A 37 -1.76 11.88 -1.48
N LYS A 38 -2.99 12.34 -1.19
CA LYS A 38 -4.11 11.45 -0.81
C LYS A 38 -4.46 10.46 -1.91
N GLU A 39 -4.50 10.90 -3.16
CA GLU A 39 -4.81 10.03 -4.30
C GLU A 39 -3.72 8.96 -4.50
N LYS A 40 -2.45 9.35 -4.33
CA LYS A 40 -1.30 8.44 -4.39
C LYS A 40 -1.29 7.44 -3.24
N ALA A 41 -1.61 7.87 -2.03
CA ALA A 41 -1.77 7.00 -0.86
C ALA A 41 -2.87 5.95 -1.08
N ARG A 42 -4.03 6.40 -1.59
CA ARG A 42 -5.17 5.52 -1.90
C ARG A 42 -4.81 4.48 -2.96
N ARG A 43 -4.16 4.89 -4.07
CA ARG A 43 -3.69 3.95 -5.10
C ARG A 43 -2.72 2.90 -4.54
N LEU A 44 -1.78 3.31 -3.70
CA LEU A 44 -0.82 2.41 -3.05
C LEU A 44 -1.51 1.38 -2.15
N GLN A 45 -2.57 1.79 -1.46
CA GLN A 45 -3.35 0.88 -0.64
C GLN A 45 -4.15 -0.12 -1.49
N GLU A 46 -4.81 0.35 -2.55
CA GLU A 46 -5.53 -0.51 -3.50
C GLU A 46 -4.59 -1.52 -4.19
N GLN A 47 -3.37 -1.10 -4.56
CA GLN A 47 -2.35 -2.00 -5.11
C GLN A 47 -1.87 -3.02 -4.07
N SER A 48 -1.65 -2.59 -2.82
CA SER A 48 -1.29 -3.51 -1.73
C SER A 48 -2.36 -4.57 -1.47
N GLU A 49 -3.64 -4.20 -1.59
CA GLU A 49 -4.76 -5.12 -1.41
C GLU A 49 -4.91 -6.07 -2.60
N GLN A 50 -4.66 -5.60 -3.83
CA GLN A 50 -4.63 -6.47 -5.01
C GLN A 50 -3.45 -7.45 -4.99
N GLU A 51 -2.23 -6.99 -4.69
CA GLU A 51 -1.06 -7.87 -4.56
C GLU A 51 -1.23 -8.85 -3.41
N GLY A 52 -1.74 -8.40 -2.26
CA GLY A 52 -2.07 -9.29 -1.15
C GLY A 52 -3.11 -10.34 -1.52
N ARG A 53 -4.17 -9.98 -2.26
CA ARG A 53 -5.20 -10.93 -2.72
C ARG A 53 -4.74 -11.88 -3.82
N MET A 54 -3.79 -11.48 -4.66
CA MET A 54 -3.21 -12.36 -5.70
C MET A 54 -2.22 -13.35 -5.08
N ASP A 55 -1.46 -12.93 -4.06
CA ASP A 55 -0.56 -13.80 -3.30
C ASP A 55 -1.35 -14.82 -2.45
N ASP A 56 -2.46 -14.38 -1.85
CA ASP A 56 -3.37 -15.22 -1.05
C ASP A 56 -4.13 -16.26 -1.91
N ARG A 57 -4.58 -15.88 -3.11
CA ARG A 57 -5.25 -16.82 -4.05
C ARG A 57 -4.30 -17.74 -4.83
N GLY A 58 -2.99 -17.49 -4.77
CA GLY A 58 -1.96 -18.37 -5.34
C GLY A 58 -1.44 -19.41 -4.34
N MET A 59 -1.86 -19.34 -3.07
CA MET A 59 -1.50 -20.27 -2.00
C MET A 59 -2.73 -20.87 -1.33
N ASP A 60 -3.54 -21.56 -2.13
CA ASP A 60 -4.43 -22.61 -1.64
C ASP A 60 -3.77 -23.98 -1.93
N PRO A 61 -2.88 -24.50 -1.05
CA PRO A 61 -2.58 -25.93 -1.06
C PRO A 61 -3.67 -26.66 -0.26
N MET A 62 -4.53 -27.34 -1.02
CA MET A 62 -5.48 -28.43 -0.67
C MET A 62 -6.96 -28.07 -0.60
#